data_AF-A0A5K1E6W1-F1
#
_entry.id   AF-A0A5K1E6W1-F1
#
_cell.length_a   1.000
_cell.length_b   1.000
_cell.length_c   1.000
_cell.angle_alpha   90.00
_cell.angle_beta   90.00
_cell.angle_gamma   90.00
#
_symmetry.space_group_name_H-M   'P 1'
#
loop_
_entity.id
_entity.type
_entity.pdbx_description
1 polymer ?
#
loop_
_entity_poly.entity_id
_entity_poly.type
_entity_poly.pdbx_seq_one_letter_code
_entity_poly.pdbx_strand_id
1 'polypeptide(L)'
;YPDDRFDRIWSPDYDGYGTPFNTTETVSESGDPMFGMPSVVMQTAVYSKDVILVNWTGGVDDMFYLYLEFADVVRPANAQSRLMNVLMNGQ
;
A
#
# COMPACT_ATOMS: atom_id res chain seq x y z
N TYR A 1 -12.40 -8.95 11.61
CA TYR A 1 -13.51 -8.29 12.32
C TYR A 1 -12.96 -7.55 13.55
N PRO A 2 -13.36 -6.29 13.82
CA PRO A 2 -14.40 -5.53 13.12
C PRO A 2 -13.94 -4.80 11.86
N ASP A 3 -12.62 -4.61 11.67
CA ASP A 3 -12.16 -3.63 10.67
C ASP A 3 -12.07 -4.20 9.24
N ASP A 4 -11.79 -5.50 9.08
CA ASP A 4 -11.69 -6.17 7.77
C ASP A 4 -12.87 -7.12 7.53
N ARG A 5 -13.55 -6.97 6.39
CA ARG A 5 -14.71 -7.77 5.98
C ARG A 5 -14.37 -9.22 5.62
N PHE A 6 -13.10 -9.48 5.34
CA PHE A 6 -12.60 -10.81 4.99
C PHE A 6 -11.83 -11.49 6.14
N ASP A 7 -11.83 -10.87 7.33
CA ASP A 7 -11.12 -11.38 8.51
C ASP A 7 -9.63 -11.70 8.28
N ARG A 8 -8.96 -10.98 7.36
CA ARG A 8 -7.52 -11.17 7.12
C ARG A 8 -6.70 -10.51 8.23
N ILE A 9 -5.50 -11.05 8.43
CA ILE A 9 -4.51 -10.48 9.34
C ILE A 9 -3.59 -9.58 8.52
N TRP A 10 -3.47 -8.34 8.98
CA TRP A 10 -2.55 -7.35 8.41
C TRP A 10 -1.40 -7.11 9.39
N SER A 11 -0.17 -7.27 8.90
CA SER A 11 1.04 -7.04 9.66
C SER A 11 1.78 -5.85 9.07
N PRO A 12 2.29 -4.91 9.89
CA PRO A 12 3.11 -3.82 9.39
C PRO A 12 4.42 -4.37 8.79
N ASP A 13 5.02 -3.60 7.91
CA ASP A 13 6.33 -3.89 7.32
C ASP A 13 7.50 -3.53 8.25
N TYR A 14 7.21 -2.95 9.42
CA TYR A 14 8.20 -2.53 10.44
C TYR A 14 9.30 -1.63 9.86
N ASP A 15 8.91 -0.64 9.07
CA ASP A 15 9.80 0.33 8.42
C ASP A 15 10.77 -0.30 7.40
N GLY A 16 10.46 -1.50 6.91
CA GLY A 16 11.28 -2.24 5.96
C GLY A 16 11.35 -1.61 4.57
N TYR A 17 10.32 -0.86 4.17
CA TYR A 17 10.19 -0.34 2.80
C TYR A 17 10.36 1.19 2.66
N GLY A 18 10.52 1.93 3.76
CA GLY A 18 10.67 3.38 3.72
C GLY A 18 10.20 4.07 5.00
N THR A 19 9.86 5.35 4.90
CA THR A 19 9.34 6.12 6.04
C THR A 19 7.82 5.98 6.12
N PRO A 20 7.25 5.53 7.25
CA PRO A 20 5.81 5.42 7.41
C PRO A 20 5.17 6.81 7.52
N PHE A 21 4.00 6.96 6.92
CA PHE A 21 3.10 8.08 7.09
C PHE A 21 1.71 7.56 7.41
N ASN A 22 0.95 8.34 8.18
CA ASN A 22 -0.44 8.04 8.47
C ASN A 22 -1.32 9.28 8.37
N THR A 23 -2.62 9.04 8.32
CA THR A 23 -3.65 10.06 8.43
C THR A 23 -4.71 9.64 9.42
N THR A 24 -5.33 10.63 10.07
CA THR A 24 -6.52 10.42 10.91
C THR A 24 -7.82 10.53 10.10
N GLU A 25 -7.74 10.91 8.83
CA GLU A 25 -8.89 11.01 7.95
C GLU A 25 -9.34 9.62 7.52
N THR A 26 -10.65 9.40 7.41
CA THR A 26 -11.17 8.15 6.87
C THR A 26 -10.73 7.98 5.43
N VAL A 27 -10.01 6.90 5.14
CA VAL A 27 -9.68 6.49 3.78
C VAL A 27 -10.66 5.39 3.37
N SER A 28 -11.34 5.58 2.25
CA SER A 28 -12.30 4.63 1.70
C SER A 28 -11.97 4.34 0.25
N GLU A 29 -12.14 3.09 -0.14
CA GLU A 29 -12.00 2.68 -1.54
C GLU A 29 -13.13 3.26 -2.39
N SER A 30 -12.85 3.47 -3.67
CA SER A 30 -13.89 3.83 -4.63
C SER A 30 -14.60 2.56 -5.14
N GLY A 31 -15.92 2.52 -5.01
CA GLY A 31 -16.72 1.37 -5.46
C GLY A 31 -16.68 0.17 -4.51
N ASP A 32 -16.72 -1.04 -5.08
CA ASP A 32 -16.66 -2.32 -4.34
C ASP A 32 -15.50 -3.18 -4.86
N PRO A 33 -14.28 -2.98 -4.32
CA PRO A 33 -13.09 -3.66 -4.80
C PRO A 33 -13.11 -5.15 -4.42
N MET A 34 -12.56 -6.00 -5.29
CA MET A 34 -12.52 -7.45 -5.07
C MET A 34 -11.77 -7.84 -3.78
N PHE A 35 -10.71 -7.10 -3.45
CA PHE A 35 -9.86 -7.33 -2.27
C PHE A 35 -9.97 -6.26 -1.20
N GLY A 36 -11.14 -5.61 -1.11
CA GLY A 36 -11.32 -4.41 -0.29
C GLY A 36 -10.69 -4.42 1.08
N MET A 37 -9.92 -3.38 1.39
CA MET A 37 -9.09 -3.28 2.58
C MET A 37 -9.81 -2.60 3.75
N PRO A 38 -9.43 -2.92 5.01
CA PRO A 38 -9.86 -2.13 6.16
C PRO A 38 -9.30 -0.71 6.08
N SER A 39 -10.12 0.29 6.46
CA SER A 39 -9.72 1.71 6.42
C SER A 39 -8.43 1.99 7.21
N VAL A 40 -8.26 1.33 8.36
CA VAL A 40 -7.06 1.47 9.21
C VAL A 40 -5.76 1.08 8.52
N VAL A 41 -5.80 0.16 7.54
CA VAL A 41 -4.61 -0.18 6.74
C VAL A 41 -4.35 0.89 5.68
N MET A 42 -5.40 1.33 4.98
CA MET A 42 -5.27 2.37 3.95
C MET A 42 -4.96 3.76 4.50
N GLN A 43 -5.20 4.00 5.78
CA GLN A 43 -4.78 5.21 6.50
C GLN A 43 -3.27 5.28 6.74
N THR A 44 -2.54 4.20 6.43
CA THR A 44 -1.09 4.15 6.50
C THR A 44 -0.51 3.95 5.12
N ALA A 45 0.63 4.59 4.86
CA ALA A 45 1.39 4.38 3.63
C ALA A 45 2.88 4.52 3.93
N VAL A 46 3.70 3.99 3.02
CA VAL A 46 5.14 4.19 3.05
C VAL A 46 5.54 5.18 1.97
N TYR A 47 6.46 6.08 2.30
CA TYR A 47 7.03 7.04 1.37
C TYR A 47 8.56 6.92 1.35
N SER A 48 9.13 7.07 0.16
CA SER A 48 10.56 7.22 -0.06
C SER A 48 10.81 8.36 -1.04
N LYS A 49 11.94 9.06 -0.88
CA LYS A 49 12.41 10.05 -1.88
C LYS A 49 13.03 9.38 -3.11
N ASP A 50 13.45 8.13 -2.96
CA ASP A 50 14.09 7.32 -3.99
C ASP A 50 13.17 6.15 -4.38
N VAL A 51 13.70 4.92 -4.42
CA VAL A 51 12.96 3.70 -4.79
C VAL A 51 12.43 3.02 -3.53
N ILE A 52 11.18 2.55 -3.58
CA ILE A 52 10.64 1.57 -2.64
C ILE A 52 10.86 0.20 -3.26
N LEU A 53 11.81 -0.57 -2.74
CA LEU A 53 12.12 -1.91 -3.24
C LEU A 53 11.39 -2.95 -2.42
N VAL A 54 10.40 -3.60 -3.02
CA VAL A 54 9.71 -4.74 -2.42
C VAL A 54 10.21 -6.02 -3.08
N ASN A 55 10.70 -6.97 -2.27
CA ASN A 55 11.20 -8.24 -2.74
C ASN A 55 10.80 -9.39 -1.82
N TRP A 56 10.72 -10.58 -2.40
CA TRP A 56 10.53 -11.84 -1.70
C TRP A 56 11.49 -12.86 -2.29
N THR A 57 11.98 -13.76 -1.46
CA THR A 57 12.74 -14.92 -1.92
C THR A 57 11.77 -16.02 -2.33
N GLY A 58 11.98 -16.60 -3.51
CA GLY A 58 11.22 -17.72 -4.04
C GLY A 58 12.11 -18.67 -4.83
N GLY A 59 11.66 -19.90 -5.01
CA GLY A 59 12.25 -20.89 -5.89
C GLY A 59 11.99 -20.58 -7.37
N VAL A 60 12.60 -21.37 -8.26
CA VAL A 60 12.51 -21.17 -9.72
C VAL A 60 11.11 -21.40 -10.30
N ASP A 61 10.26 -22.12 -9.57
CA ASP A 61 8.89 -22.45 -10.00
C ASP A 61 7.83 -21.67 -9.19
N ASP A 62 8.24 -20.77 -8.30
CA ASP A 62 7.31 -19.99 -7.49
C ASP A 62 6.70 -18.84 -8.30
N MET A 63 5.39 -18.68 -8.16
CA MET A 63 4.66 -17.54 -8.72
C MET A 63 4.11 -16.68 -7.59
N PHE A 64 4.36 -15.37 -7.68
CA PHE A 64 3.87 -14.38 -6.73
C PHE A 64 2.78 -13.53 -7.38
N TYR A 65 1.67 -13.37 -6.66
CA TYR A 65 0.62 -12.43 -7.02
C TYR A 65 0.73 -11.21 -6.12
N LEU A 66 1.11 -10.08 -6.71
CA LEU A 66 1.27 -8.82 -6.00
C LEU A 66 0.02 -7.96 -6.16
N TYR A 67 -0.52 -7.52 -5.03
CA TYR A 67 -1.57 -6.52 -4.95
C TYR A 67 -1.01 -5.29 -4.23
N LEU A 68 -0.97 -4.16 -4.95
CA LEU A 68 -0.54 -2.88 -4.40
C LEU A 68 -1.77 -1.97 -4.30
N GLU A 69 -1.96 -1.39 -3.13
CA GLU A 69 -3.02 -0.42 -2.87
C GLU A 69 -2.40 0.95 -2.61
N PHE A 70 -3.03 1.98 -3.16
CA PHE A 70 -2.52 3.34 -3.11
C PHE A 70 -3.58 4.27 -2.54
N ALA A 71 -3.20 5.01 -1.50
CA ALA A 71 -3.98 6.10 -0.94
C ALA A 71 -3.09 7.33 -0.77
N ASP A 72 -3.61 8.50 -1.12
CA ASP A 72 -2.93 9.75 -0.79
C ASP A 72 -3.23 10.12 0.67
N VAL A 73 -2.40 9.61 1.58
CA VAL A 73 -2.51 9.85 3.02
C VAL A 73 -1.99 11.22 3.45
N VAL A 74 -1.38 11.98 2.53
CA VAL A 74 -0.88 13.34 2.80
C VAL A 74 -1.51 14.30 1.80
N ARG A 75 -2.56 15.01 2.24
CA ARG A 75 -3.24 16.04 1.45
C ARG A 75 -2.22 16.93 0.71
N PRO A 76 -2.20 16.92 -0.63
CA PRO A 76 -1.25 17.72 -1.36
C PRO A 76 -1.57 19.20 -1.17
N ALA A 77 -0.58 19.97 -0.71
CA ALA A 77 -0.70 21.41 -0.68
C ALA A 77 -0.86 21.91 -2.13
N ASN A 78 -1.86 22.76 -2.37
CA ASN A 78 -2.06 23.48 -3.65
C ASN A 78 -2.40 22.59 -4.87
N ALA A 79 -3.17 21.51 -4.68
CA ALA A 79 -3.67 20.66 -5.77
C ALA A 79 -2.56 20.05 -6.67
N GLN A 80 -1.38 19.82 -6.09
CA GLN A 80 -0.29 19.12 -6.78
C GLN A 80 -0.60 17.63 -6.91
N SER A 81 -0.29 17.05 -8.07
CA SER A 81 -0.34 15.60 -8.27
C SER A 81 1.03 14.98 -7.97
N ARG A 82 1.01 13.72 -7.53
CA ARG A 82 2.20 12.87 -7.39
C ARG A 82 2.16 11.84 -8.50
N LEU A 83 3.31 11.61 -9.12
CA LEU A 83 3.49 10.55 -10.12
C LEU A 83 4.50 9.55 -9.58
N MET A 84 4.16 8.28 -9.70
CA MET A 84 5.06 7.18 -9.39
C MET A 84 5.03 6.16 -10.53
N ASN A 85 6.17 5.50 -10.75
CA ASN A 85 6.27 4.37 -11.66
C ASN A 85 6.41 3.10 -10.82
N VAL A 86 5.60 2.09 -11.15
CA VAL A 86 5.71 0.76 -10.57
C VAL A 86 6.36 -0.13 -11.62
N LEU A 87 7.50 -0.72 -11.26
CA LEU A 87 8.24 -1.64 -12.12
C LEU A 87 8.21 -3.03 -11.47
N MET A 88 7.83 -4.05 -12.24
CA MET A 88 7.79 -5.43 -11.78
C MET A 88 8.98 -6.18 -12.40
N ASN A 89 9.88 -6.69 -11.58
CA ASN A 89 11.13 -7.35 -12.03
C ASN A 89 11.95 -6.47 -12.99
N GLY A 90 11.93 -5.14 -12.76
CA GLY A 90 12.65 -4.15 -13.57
C GLY A 90 11.97 -3.77 -14.90
N GLN A 91 10.73 -4.20 -15.13
CA GLN A 91 9.93 -3.89 -16.31
C GLN A 91 8.75 -2.99 -16.00
#